data_AF-A0A975AFH1-F1
#
_entry.id   AF-A0A975AFH1-F1
#
_cell.length_a   1.000
_cell.length_b   1.000
_cell.length_c   1.000
_cell.angle_alpha   90.00
_cell.angle_beta   90.00
_cell.angle_gamma   90.00
#
_symmetry.space_group_name_H-M   'P 1'
#
loop_
_entity.id
_entity.type
_entity.pdbx_description
1 polymer ?
#
loop_
_entity_poly.entity_id
_entity_poly.type
_entity_poly.pdbx_seq_one_letter_code
_entity_poly.pdbx_strand_id
1 'polypeptide(L)'
;MKKNFFRYVVPSVLAMWVYALYTMVDGMFVAKGVGEYALAAINLSMPMINTIFAVSILFAIGTSTITSIFLGQKEIRKAKEAFSMNMSVLFAT
;
A
#
# COMPACT_ATOMS: atom_id res chain seq x y z
N MET A 1 -27.08 -5.66 1.53
CA MET A 1 -25.92 -4.74 1.64
C MET A 1 -25.03 -5.00 2.87
N LYS A 2 -25.58 -5.07 4.10
CA LYS A 2 -24.76 -5.27 5.32
C LYS A 2 -23.86 -6.51 5.31
N LYS A 3 -24.34 -7.68 4.85
CA LYS A 3 -23.54 -8.92 4.81
C LYS A 3 -22.31 -8.85 3.89
N ASN A 4 -22.41 -8.16 2.75
CA ASN A 4 -21.28 -7.99 1.84
C ASN A 4 -20.29 -6.95 2.36
N PHE A 5 -20.78 -5.87 2.97
CA PHE A 5 -19.94 -4.87 3.60
C PHE A 5 -19.02 -5.49 4.67
N PHE A 6 -19.58 -6.25 5.61
CA PHE A 6 -18.77 -6.95 6.61
C PHE A 6 -17.85 -8.01 6.00
N ARG A 7 -18.26 -8.68 4.92
CA ARG A 7 -17.41 -9.67 4.22
C ARG A 7 -16.16 -9.05 3.57
N TYR A 8 -16.18 -7.78 3.19
CA TYR A 8 -15.01 -7.07 2.65
C TYR A 8 -14.24 -6.28 3.72
N VAL A 9 -14.94 -5.60 4.62
CA VAL A 9 -14.32 -4.73 5.61
C VAL A 9 -13.61 -5.53 6.70
N VAL A 10 -14.19 -6.63 7.17
CA VAL A 10 -13.57 -7.46 8.23
C VAL A 10 -12.17 -7.96 7.82
N PRO A 11 -11.97 -8.60 6.65
CA PRO A 11 -10.63 -9.01 6.24
C PRO A 11 -9.68 -7.83 6.00
N SER A 12 -10.16 -6.70 5.48
CA SER A 12 -9.32 -5.50 5.32
C SER A 12 -8.85 -4.92 6.65
N VAL A 13 -9.74 -4.81 7.65
CA VAL A 13 -9.38 -4.33 8.99
C VAL A 13 -8.42 -5.29 9.69
N LEU A 14 -8.66 -6.60 9.57
CA LEU A 14 -7.74 -7.62 10.09
C LEU A 14 -6.36 -7.51 9.44
N ALA A 15 -6.28 -7.31 8.12
CA ALA A 15 -5.01 -7.10 7.43
C ALA A 15 -4.28 -5.85 7.96
N MET A 16 -5.00 -4.75 8.20
CA MET A 16 -4.42 -3.55 8.80
C MET A 16 -3.93 -3.80 10.24
N TRP A 17 -4.64 -4.62 11.03
CA TRP A 17 -4.20 -4.99 12.38
C TRP A 17 -2.94 -5.86 12.36
N VAL A 18 -2.88 -6.85 11.47
CA VAL A 18 -1.69 -7.69 11.29
C VAL A 18 -0.49 -6.83 10.87
N TYR A 19 -0.69 -5.88 9.95
CA TYR A 19 0.34 -4.93 9.56
C TYR A 19 0.84 -4.09 10.75
N ALA A 20 -0.06 -3.55 11.56
CA ALA A 20 0.31 -2.79 12.76
C ALA A 20 1.05 -3.64 13.79
N LEU A 21 0.64 -4.88 14.02
CA LEU A 21 1.34 -5.80 14.90
C LEU A 21 2.74 -6.12 14.38
N TYR A 22 2.88 -6.33 13.06
CA TYR A 22 4.17 -6.56 12.42
C TYR A 22 5.14 -5.39 12.65
N THR A 23 4.70 -4.15 12.43
CA THR A 23 5.57 -2.97 12.62
C THR A 23 5.93 -2.74 14.10
N MET A 24 5.02 -3.03 15.02
CA MET A 24 5.31 -2.99 16.46
C MET A 24 6.35 -4.03 16.86
N VAL A 25 6.20 -5.27 16.40
CA VAL A 25 7.14 -6.35 16.68
C VAL A 25 8.51 -6.04 16.08
N ASP A 26 8.57 -5.60 14.82
CA ASP A 26 9.81 -5.18 14.16
C ASP A 26 10.53 -4.07 14.95
N GLY A 27 9.80 -3.02 15.34
CA GLY A 27 10.33 -1.94 16.18
C GLY A 27 10.86 -2.43 17.53
N MET A 28 10.18 -3.37 18.18
CA MET A 28 10.64 -3.99 19.43
C MET A 28 11.90 -4.82 19.25
N PHE A 29 11.99 -5.60 18.16
CA PHE A 29 13.16 -6.43 17.86
C PHE A 29 14.39 -5.57 17.51
N VAL A 30 14.21 -4.50 16.74
CA VAL A 30 15.30 -3.54 16.47
C VAL A 30 15.75 -2.88 17.77
N ALA A 31 14.81 -2.39 18.58
CA ALA A 31 15.13 -1.69 19.84
C ALA A 31 15.90 -2.59 20.82
N LYS A 32 15.48 -3.85 21.00
CA LYS A 32 16.14 -4.81 21.89
C LYS A 32 17.40 -5.45 21.29
N GLY A 33 17.44 -5.69 19.99
CA GLY A 33 18.49 -6.47 19.34
C GLY A 33 19.70 -5.64 18.90
N VAL A 34 19.49 -4.38 18.49
CA VAL A 34 20.54 -3.51 17.94
C VAL A 34 20.76 -2.26 18.80
N GLY A 35 19.83 -1.96 19.71
CA GLY A 35 19.92 -0.86 20.67
C GLY A 35 19.27 0.43 20.19
N GLU A 36 19.20 1.42 21.08
CA GLU A 36 18.47 2.69 20.84
C GLU A 36 19.02 3.49 19.65
N TYR A 37 20.33 3.41 19.39
CA TYR A 37 20.96 4.08 18.25
C TYR A 37 20.43 3.56 16.90
N ALA A 38 20.13 2.27 16.79
CA ALA A 38 19.57 1.70 15.58
C ALA A 38 18.10 2.11 15.38
N LEU A 39 17.32 2.15 16.47
CA LEU A 39 15.95 2.64 16.40
C LEU A 39 15.88 4.13 16.01
N ALA A 40 16.83 4.94 16.49
CA ALA A 40 16.97 6.34 16.10
C ALA A 40 17.35 6.46 14.62
N ALA A 41 18.29 5.65 14.13
CA ALA A 41 18.67 5.62 12.71
C ALA A 41 17.50 5.23 11.80
N ILE A 42 16.70 4.22 12.19
CA ILE A 42 15.50 3.82 11.45
C ILE A 42 14.51 4.99 11.36
N ASN A 43 14.19 5.63 12.48
CA ASN A 43 13.27 6.77 12.49
C ASN A 43 13.79 7.94 11.64
N LEU A 44 15.11 8.15 11.60
CA LEU A 44 15.71 9.16 10.73
C LEU A 44 15.58 8.82 9.24
N SER A 45 15.58 7.52 8.89
CA SER A 45 15.38 7.02 7.52
C SER A 45 13.90 6.88 7.11
N MET A 46 12.97 6.85 8.07
CA MET A 46 11.52 6.72 7.80
C MET A 46 10.97 7.76 6.81
N PRO A 47 11.38 9.05 6.81
CA PRO A 47 10.93 10.00 5.80
C PRO A 47 11.27 9.59 4.37
N MET A 48 12.44 8.98 4.13
CA MET A 48 12.82 8.50 2.80
C MET A 48 11.95 7.31 2.38
N ILE A 49 11.73 6.37 3.30
CA ILE A 49 10.86 5.20 3.07
C ILE A 49 9.43 5.67 2.76
N ASN A 50 8.89 6.60 3.56
CA ASN A 50 7.56 7.16 3.36
C ASN A 50 7.43 7.92 2.04
N THR A 51 8.50 8.58 1.56
CA THR A 51 8.48 9.29 0.27
C THR A 51 8.37 8.29 -0.88
N ILE A 52 9.16 7.21 -0.86
CA ILE A 52 9.07 6.14 -1.87
C ILE A 52 7.67 5.51 -1.81
N PHE A 53 7.19 5.20 -0.61
CA PHE A 53 5.88 4.61 -0.41
C PHE A 53 4.74 5.52 -0.88
N ALA A 54 4.85 6.84 -0.67
CA ALA A 54 3.89 7.83 -1.14
C ALA A 54 3.81 7.86 -2.68
N VAL A 55 4.95 7.79 -3.37
CA VAL A 55 4.98 7.68 -4.84
C VAL A 55 4.32 6.38 -5.29
N SER A 56 4.62 5.26 -4.65
CA SER A 56 3.98 3.97 -4.96
C SER A 56 2.46 4.02 -4.77
N ILE A 57 1.99 4.62 -3.67
CA ILE A 57 0.56 4.80 -3.39
C ILE A 57 -0.09 5.71 -4.44
N LEU A 58 0.58 6.79 -4.84
CA LEU A 58 0.08 7.71 -5.87
C LEU A 58 -0.21 6.96 -7.17
N PHE A 59 0.73 6.14 -7.65
CA PHE A 59 0.51 5.31 -8.84
C PHE A 59 -0.57 4.25 -8.62
N ALA A 60 -0.59 3.57 -7.47
CA ALA A 60 -1.57 2.54 -7.17
C ALA A 60 -3.02 3.08 -7.15
N ILE A 61 -3.25 4.16 -6.40
CA ILE A 61 -4.57 4.80 -6.28
C ILE A 61 -4.94 5.52 -7.58
N GLY A 62 -3.99 6.21 -8.23
CA GLY A 62 -4.21 6.89 -9.51
C GLY A 62 -4.67 5.93 -10.60
N THR A 63 -3.99 4.79 -10.73
CA THR A 63 -4.38 3.71 -11.66
C THR A 63 -5.75 3.16 -11.31
N SER A 64 -6.00 2.84 -10.04
CA SER A 64 -7.28 2.29 -9.59
C SER A 64 -8.45 3.23 -9.91
N THR A 65 -8.24 4.54 -9.77
CA THR A 65 -9.23 5.58 -10.08
C THR A 65 -9.53 5.64 -11.57
N ILE A 66 -8.50 5.74 -12.42
CA ILE A 66 -8.64 5.79 -13.88
C ILE A 66 -9.30 4.51 -14.41
N THR A 67 -8.84 3.35 -13.95
CA THR A 67 -9.41 2.04 -14.31
C THR A 67 -10.88 1.95 -13.89
N SER A 68 -11.25 2.46 -12.71
CA SER A 68 -12.64 2.51 -12.24
C SER A 68 -13.53 3.41 -13.09
N ILE A 69 -13.02 4.55 -13.59
CA ILE A 69 -13.75 5.45 -14.49
C ILE A 69 -14.05 4.73 -15.82
N PHE A 70 -13.05 4.11 -16.45
CA PHE A 70 -13.25 3.38 -17.72
C PHE A 70 -14.16 2.16 -17.57
N LEU A 71 -14.07 1.44 -16.44
CA LEU A 71 -15.00 0.36 -16.08
C LEU A 71 -16.44 0.87 -15.97
N GLY A 72 -16.65 2.02 -15.32
CA GLY A 72 -17.96 2.68 -15.22
C GLY A 72 -18.54 3.09 -16.58
N GLN A 73 -17.67 3.48 -17.53
CA GLN A 73 -18.04 3.81 -18.91
C GLN A 73 -18.24 2.58 -19.82
N LYS A 74 -18.12 1.35 -19.29
CA LYS A 74 -18.13 0.08 -20.04
C LYS A 74 -17.02 -0.06 -21.09
N GLU A 75 -15.99 0.78 -21.05
CA GLU A 75 -14.84 0.73 -21.96
C GLU A 75 -13.74 -0.22 -21.42
N ILE A 76 -14.06 -1.51 -21.33
CA ILE A 76 -13.20 -2.54 -20.70
C ILE A 76 -11.81 -2.63 -21.36
N ARG A 77 -11.71 -2.36 -22.67
CA ARG A 77 -10.43 -2.41 -23.40
C ARG A 77 -9.47 -1.30 -22.93
N LYS A 78 -9.97 -0.07 -22.80
CA LYS A 78 -9.17 1.07 -22.29
C LYS A 78 -8.83 0.90 -20.81
N ALA A 79 -9.74 0.33 -20.02
CA ALA A 79 -9.47 0.00 -18.61
C ALA A 79 -8.28 -0.98 -18.47
N LYS A 80 -8.21 -1.99 -19.34
CA LYS A 80 -7.14 -2.99 -19.37
C LYS A 80 -5.82 -2.40 -19.86
N GLU A 81 -5.85 -1.54 -20.89
CA GLU A 81 -4.66 -0.83 -21.37
C GLU A 81 -4.09 0.11 -20.31
N ALA A 82 -4.93 0.89 -19.63
CA ALA A 82 -4.51 1.80 -18.55
C ALA A 82 -3.90 1.05 -17.36
N PHE A 83 -4.47 -0.11 -17.00
CA PHE A 83 -3.93 -0.96 -15.95
C PHE A 83 -2.57 -1.58 -16.33
N SER A 84 -2.46 -2.15 -17.54
CA SER A 84 -1.21 -2.74 -18.02
C SER A 84 -0.09 -1.71 -18.16
N MET A 85 -0.40 -0.49 -18.64
CA MET A 85 0.58 0.59 -18.78
C MET A 85 1.13 1.02 -17.43
N ASN A 86 0.26 1.20 -16.43
CA ASN A 86 0.71 1.54 -15.07
C ASN A 86 1.50 0.39 -14.42
N MET A 87 1.11 -0.87 -14.66
CA MET A 87 1.88 -2.03 -14.20
C MET A 87 3.30 -2.02 -14.78
N SER A 88 3.46 -1.76 -16.08
CA SER A 88 4.77 -1.66 -16.72
C SER A 88 5.61 -0.51 -16.17
N VAL A 89 5.00 0.66 -15.91
CA VAL A 89 5.70 1.81 -15.32
C VAL A 89 6.15 1.51 -13.88
N LEU A 90 5.33 0.81 -13.10
CA LEU A 90 5.65 0.43 -11.74
C LEU A 90 6.79 -0.59 -11.66
N PHE A 91 6.87 -1.54 -12.61
CA PHE A 91 8.00 -2.49 -12.70
C PHE A 91 9.28 -1.88 -13.30
N ALA A 92 9.16 -0.77 -14.02
CA ALA A 92 10.29 -0.06 -14.61
C ALA A 92 10.92 0.99 -13.68
N THR A 93 10.25 1.35 -12.59
CA THR A 93 10.72 2.29 -11.55
C THR A 93 11.34 1.51 -10.40
#